data_AF-A0A359KSB4-F1
#
_entry.id   AF-A0A359KSB4-F1
#
_cell.length_a   1.000
_cell.length_b   1.000
_cell.length_c   1.000
_cell.angle_alpha   90.00
_cell.angle_beta   90.00
_cell.angle_gamma   90.00
#
_symmetry.space_group_name_H-M   'P 1'
#
loop_
_entity.id
_entity.type
_entity.pdbx_description
1 polymer ?
#
loop_
_entity_poly.entity_id
_entity_poly.type
_entity_poly.pdbx_seq_one_letter_code
_entity_poly.pdbx_strand_id
1 'polypeptide(L)'
;MIYLAAFVVLATLIAMASGRVPAVLALAMAASVAGVTGMAPASALFAGLSNGGIITVAAMLVIAKGIVHTGAVSRVTWALLSTVTSAQHALRRLALPIGVGSGLMNTTPIVAMLVPAAKELEQNRGINA
;
A
#
# COMPACT_ATOMS: atom_id res chain seq x y z
N MET A 1 -30.05 -1.31 16.86
CA MET A 1 -29.30 -0.81 15.69
C MET A 1 -27.84 -0.52 16.03
N ILE A 2 -27.54 0.32 17.02
CA ILE A 2 -26.15 0.70 17.35
C ILE A 2 -25.26 -0.48 17.78
N TYR A 3 -25.77 -1.41 18.59
CA TYR A 3 -25.04 -2.61 19.00
C TYR A 3 -24.71 -3.55 17.83
N LEU A 4 -25.63 -3.66 16.87
CA LEU A 4 -25.42 -4.46 15.67
C LEU A 4 -24.36 -3.82 14.76
N ALA A 5 -24.40 -2.50 14.59
CA ALA A 5 -23.39 -1.76 13.84
C ALA A 5 -22.01 -1.89 14.50
N ALA A 6 -21.93 -1.73 15.83
CA ALA A 6 -20.69 -1.91 16.58
C ALA A 6 -20.13 -3.34 16.43
N PHE A 7 -20.99 -4.35 16.49
CA PHE A 7 -20.60 -5.74 16.25
C PHE A 7 -20.06 -5.95 14.84
N VAL A 8 -20.74 -5.44 13.80
CA VAL A 8 -20.27 -5.56 12.40
C VAL A 8 -18.92 -4.88 12.22
N VAL A 9 -18.74 -3.68 12.76
CA VAL A 9 -17.46 -2.95 12.68
C VAL A 9 -16.34 -3.73 13.39
N LEU A 10 -16.59 -4.21 14.62
CA LEU A 10 -15.59 -4.95 15.38
C LEU A 10 -15.23 -6.27 14.71
N ALA A 11 -16.23 -7.01 14.21
CA ALA A 11 -16.01 -8.25 13.47
C ALA A 11 -15.18 -8.01 12.20
N THR A 12 -15.46 -6.93 11.46
CA THR A 12 -14.71 -6.55 10.26
C THR A 12 -13.25 -6.23 10.60
N LEU A 13 -13.04 -5.46 11.67
CA LEU A 13 -11.70 -5.09 12.14
C LEU A 13 -10.89 -6.32 12.58
N ILE A 14 -11.51 -7.24 13.32
CA ILE A 14 -10.88 -8.51 13.73
C ILE A 14 -10.55 -9.37 12.50
N ALA A 15 -11.48 -9.48 11.53
CA ALA A 15 -11.25 -10.24 10.31
C ALA A 15 -10.05 -9.68 9.52
N MET A 16 -9.97 -8.36 9.36
CA MET A 16 -8.85 -7.69 8.70
C MET A 16 -7.52 -7.85 9.47
N ALA A 17 -7.54 -7.64 10.79
CA ALA A 17 -6.35 -7.76 11.64
C ALA A 17 -5.82 -9.19 11.71
N SER A 18 -6.69 -10.20 11.58
CA SER A 18 -6.29 -11.60 11.61
C SER A 18 -5.47 -12.03 10.39
N GLY A 19 -5.48 -11.26 9.30
CA GLY A 19 -4.81 -11.60 8.04
C GLY A 19 -5.38 -12.83 7.31
N ARG A 20 -6.40 -13.50 7.86
CA ARG A 20 -7.00 -14.71 7.28
C ARG A 20 -7.96 -14.41 6.13
N VAL A 21 -8.53 -13.22 6.12
CA VAL A 21 -9.51 -12.79 5.11
C VAL A 21 -8.95 -11.59 4.37
N PRO A 22 -8.97 -11.57 3.02
CA PRO A 22 -8.64 -10.39 2.24
C PRO A 22 -9.47 -9.18 2.71
N ALA A 23 -8.82 -8.06 2.98
CA ALA A 23 -9.48 -6.86 3.51
C ALA A 23 -10.66 -6.39 2.63
N VAL A 24 -10.53 -6.54 1.30
CA VAL A 24 -11.59 -6.21 0.34
C VAL A 24 -12.85 -7.05 0.59
N LEU A 25 -12.69 -8.35 0.86
CA LEU A 25 -13.82 -9.24 1.14
C LEU A 25 -14.46 -8.92 2.50
N ALA A 26 -13.64 -8.65 3.51
CA ALA A 26 -14.14 -8.27 4.84
C ALA A 26 -15.00 -6.99 4.77
N LEU A 27 -14.52 -5.96 4.06
CA LEU A 27 -15.25 -4.71 3.85
C LEU A 27 -16.51 -4.90 2.99
N ALA A 28 -16.44 -5.68 1.91
CA ALA A 28 -17.60 -5.95 1.06
C ALA A 28 -18.72 -6.66 1.84
N MET A 29 -18.37 -7.68 2.63
CA MET A 29 -19.32 -8.39 3.49
C MET A 29 -19.95 -7.47 4.53
N ALA A 30 -19.15 -6.61 5.18
CA ALA A 30 -19.65 -5.64 6.14
C ALA A 30 -20.64 -4.65 5.50
N ALA A 31 -20.32 -4.13 4.31
CA ALA A 31 -21.19 -3.23 3.57
C ALA A 31 -22.49 -3.92 3.11
N SER A 32 -22.41 -5.17 2.64
CA SER A 32 -23.58 -5.96 2.28
C SER A 32 -24.50 -6.21 3.47
N VAL A 33 -23.94 -6.60 4.63
CA VAL A 33 -24.71 -6.79 5.87
C VAL A 33 -25.36 -5.48 6.31
N ALA A 34 -24.62 -4.36 6.28
CA ALA A 34 -25.15 -3.05 6.65
C ALA A 34 -26.27 -2.58 5.70
N GLY A 35 -26.17 -2.88 4.40
CA GLY A 35 -27.20 -2.58 3.41
C GLY A 35 -28.47 -3.41 3.59
N VAL A 36 -28.35 -4.73 3.76
CA VAL A 36 -29.50 -5.64 3.94
C VAL A 36 -30.24 -5.36 5.25
N THR A 37 -29.51 -5.00 6.31
CA THR A 37 -30.09 -4.67 7.61
C THR A 37 -30.61 -3.23 7.72
N GLY A 38 -30.48 -2.43 6.66
CA GLY A 38 -30.95 -1.05 6.63
C GLY A 38 -30.22 -0.11 7.60
N MET A 39 -28.97 -0.43 7.99
CA MET A 39 -28.17 0.39 8.90
C MET A 39 -27.87 1.78 8.35
N ALA A 40 -27.67 1.87 7.03
CA ALA A 40 -27.39 3.11 6.33
C ALA A 40 -27.91 3.02 4.89
N PRO A 41 -28.30 4.16 4.28
CA PRO A 41 -28.63 4.18 2.87
C PRO A 41 -27.41 3.83 2.02
N ALA A 42 -27.63 3.24 0.84
CA ALA A 42 -26.56 2.82 -0.07
C ALA A 42 -25.57 3.96 -0.39
N SER A 43 -26.06 5.19 -0.55
CA SER A 43 -25.23 6.38 -0.76
C SER A 43 -24.23 6.61 0.38
N ALA A 44 -24.63 6.41 1.63
CA ALA A 44 -23.77 6.57 2.79
C ALA A 44 -22.75 5.42 2.91
N LEU A 45 -23.15 4.19 2.55
CA LEU A 45 -22.23 3.04 2.52
C LEU A 45 -21.14 3.22 1.46
N PHE A 46 -21.48 3.77 0.29
CA PHE A 46 -20.54 4.03 -0.79
C PHE A 46 -19.79 5.36 -0.67
N ALA A 47 -20.24 6.30 0.15
CA ALA A 47 -19.58 7.60 0.35
C ALA A 47 -18.13 7.46 0.85
N GLY A 48 -17.84 6.40 1.60
CA GLY A 48 -16.49 6.07 2.03
C GLY A 48 -15.56 5.73 0.86
N LEU A 49 -16.07 5.13 -0.21
CA LEU A 49 -15.29 4.74 -1.41
C LEU A 49 -14.96 5.94 -2.31
N SER A 50 -15.79 6.99 -2.30
CA SER A 50 -15.57 8.21 -3.08
C SER A 50 -14.71 9.26 -2.36
N ASN A 51 -14.06 8.89 -1.25
CA ASN A 51 -13.22 9.82 -0.50
C ASN A 51 -11.98 10.24 -1.32
N GLY A 52 -11.64 11.54 -1.31
CA GLY A 52 -10.47 12.08 -2.00
C GLY A 52 -9.15 11.38 -1.66
N GLY A 53 -9.01 10.83 -0.45
CA GLY A 53 -7.87 10.00 -0.06
C GLY A 53 -7.76 8.71 -0.87
N ILE A 54 -8.87 8.00 -1.11
CA ILE A 54 -8.88 6.76 -1.93
C ILE A 54 -8.50 7.07 -3.37
N ILE A 55 -9.05 8.14 -3.93
CA ILE A 55 -8.74 8.60 -5.29
C ILE A 55 -7.24 8.95 -5.40
N THR A 56 -6.69 9.62 -4.40
CA THR A 56 -5.26 9.98 -4.36
C THR A 56 -4.37 8.74 -4.31
N VAL A 57 -4.69 7.77 -3.45
CA VAL A 57 -3.95 6.50 -3.37
C VAL A 57 -4.03 5.75 -4.69
N ALA A 58 -5.21 5.68 -5.32
CA ALA A 58 -5.39 5.04 -6.63
C ALA A 58 -4.52 5.70 -7.71
N ALA A 59 -4.54 7.03 -7.81
CA ALA A 59 -3.70 7.78 -8.75
C ALA A 59 -2.20 7.53 -8.51
N MET A 60 -1.77 7.54 -7.25
CA MET A 60 -0.38 7.26 -6.88
C MET A 60 0.05 5.82 -7.22
N LEU A 61 -0.83 4.83 -7.10
CA LEU A 61 -0.53 3.46 -7.51
C LEU A 61 -0.35 3.34 -9.03
N VAL A 62 -1.13 4.08 -9.82
CA VAL A 62 -0.96 4.16 -11.28
C VAL A 62 0.38 4.82 -11.62
N ILE A 63 0.69 5.96 -11.01
CA ILE A 63 1.98 6.65 -11.18
C ILE A 63 3.13 5.71 -10.79
N ALA A 64 2.98 5.00 -9.67
CA ALA A 64 4.00 4.09 -9.20
C ALA A 64 4.27 2.96 -10.19
N LYS A 65 3.21 2.36 -10.73
CA LYS A 65 3.33 1.34 -11.77
C LYS A 65 3.98 1.89 -13.03
N GLY A 66 3.69 3.12 -13.44
CA GLY A 66 4.34 3.78 -14.57
C GLY A 66 5.84 4.00 -14.36
N ILE A 67 6.25 4.47 -13.18
CA ILE A 67 7.66 4.67 -12.83
C ILE A 67 8.42 3.34 -12.80
N VAL A 68 7.81 2.28 -12.24
CA VAL A 68 8.40 0.93 -12.28
C VAL A 68 8.51 0.42 -13.73
N HIS A 69 7.47 0.59 -14.55
CA HIS A 69 7.46 0.11 -15.93
C HIS A 69 8.48 0.79 -16.85
N THR A 70 8.79 2.07 -16.60
CA THR A 70 9.85 2.79 -17.34
C THR A 70 11.28 2.36 -16.95
N GLY A 71 11.42 1.56 -15.89
CA GLY A 71 12.72 1.18 -15.33
C GLY A 71 13.44 2.34 -14.64
N ALA A 72 12.74 3.46 -14.38
CA ALA A 72 13.33 4.62 -13.70
C ALA A 72 13.84 4.25 -12.30
N VAL A 73 13.08 3.42 -11.57
CA VAL A 73 13.49 2.90 -10.26
C VAL A 73 14.78 2.09 -10.37
N SER A 74 14.88 1.16 -11.33
CA SER A 74 16.07 0.35 -11.56
C SER A 74 17.30 1.21 -11.87
N ARG A 75 17.17 2.22 -12.74
CA ARG A 75 18.28 3.14 -13.07
C ARG A 75 18.75 3.95 -11.87
N VAL A 76 17.81 4.49 -11.08
CA VAL A 76 18.12 5.28 -9.88
C VAL A 76 18.77 4.40 -8.81
N THR A 77 18.22 3.20 -8.58
CA THR A 77 18.80 2.20 -7.67
C THR A 77 20.20 1.82 -8.12
N TRP A 78 20.41 1.56 -9.41
CA TRP A 78 21.74 1.20 -9.93
C TRP A 78 22.73 2.37 -9.77
N ALA A 79 22.33 3.60 -10.08
CA ALA A 79 23.16 4.79 -9.90
C ALA A 79 23.54 5.00 -8.42
N LEU A 80 22.58 4.87 -7.50
CA LEU A 80 22.78 5.07 -6.07
C LEU A 80 23.55 3.92 -5.41
N LEU A 81 23.37 2.68 -5.86
CA LEU A 81 23.97 1.51 -5.20
C LEU A 81 25.21 0.98 -5.92
N SER A 82 25.57 1.53 -7.08
CA SER A 82 26.75 1.15 -7.88
C SER A 82 28.03 1.00 -7.04
N THR A 83 28.23 1.86 -6.04
CA THR A 83 29.45 1.88 -5.22
C THR A 83 29.28 1.26 -3.82
N VAL A 84 28.15 0.62 -3.52
CA VAL A 84 27.82 0.15 -2.17
C VAL A 84 28.03 -1.36 -2.02
N THR A 85 28.75 -1.78 -0.98
CA THR A 85 29.18 -3.17 -0.74
C THR A 85 28.53 -3.85 0.46
N SER A 86 27.75 -3.13 1.27
CA SER A 86 27.10 -3.63 2.49
C SER A 86 25.62 -3.21 2.56
N ALA A 87 24.77 -4.10 3.07
CA ALA A 87 23.32 -3.87 3.22
C ALA A 87 23.00 -2.64 4.08
N GLN A 88 23.72 -2.41 5.18
CA GLN A 88 23.53 -1.22 6.02
C GLN A 88 23.86 0.08 5.28
N HIS A 89 24.89 0.06 4.43
CA HIS A 89 25.24 1.22 3.62
C HIS A 89 24.21 1.48 2.50
N ALA A 90 23.66 0.41 1.92
CA ALA A 90 22.60 0.51 0.92
C ALA A 90 21.34 1.12 1.53
N LEU A 91 20.95 0.64 2.72
CA LEU A 91 19.79 1.14 3.45
C LEU A 91 19.91 2.63 3.79
N ARG A 92 21.07 3.08 4.29
CA ARG A 92 21.32 4.51 4.58
C ARG A 92 21.24 5.39 3.34
N ARG A 93 21.77 4.93 2.20
CA ARG A 93 21.79 5.70 0.95
C ARG A 93 20.44 5.73 0.25
N LEU A 94 19.60 4.71 0.48
CA LEU A 94 18.21 4.67 0.03
C LEU A 94 17.26 5.44 0.96
N ALA A 95 17.54 5.48 2.27
CA ALA A 95 16.68 6.15 3.25
C ALA A 95 16.46 7.63 2.94
N LEU A 96 17.49 8.34 2.46
CA LEU A 96 17.38 9.76 2.10
C LEU A 96 16.43 9.99 0.91
N PRO A 97 16.63 9.40 -0.29
CA PRO A 97 15.71 9.57 -1.41
C PRO A 97 14.32 9.01 -1.15
N ILE A 98 14.19 7.91 -0.40
CA ILE A 98 12.88 7.37 0.01
C ILE A 98 12.17 8.33 0.96
N GLY A 99 12.89 8.89 1.96
CA GLY A 99 12.33 9.83 2.92
C GLY A 99 11.86 11.12 2.26
N VAL A 100 12.65 11.67 1.33
CA VAL A 100 12.26 12.85 0.53
C VAL A 100 11.07 12.50 -0.39
N GLY A 101 11.10 11.33 -1.04
CA GLY A 101 10.00 10.85 -1.87
C GLY A 101 8.70 10.57 -1.10
N SER A 102 8.79 10.23 0.19
CA SER A 102 7.63 9.98 1.06
C SER A 102 6.79 11.21 1.34
N GLY A 103 7.31 12.43 1.13
CA GLY A 103 6.49 13.64 1.16
C GLY A 103 5.63 13.82 -0.10
N LEU A 104 5.99 13.17 -1.20
CA LEU A 104 5.31 13.28 -2.50
C LEU A 104 4.37 12.11 -2.77
N MET A 105 4.69 10.92 -2.24
CA MET A 105 3.90 9.70 -2.42
C MET A 105 3.55 9.07 -1.08
N ASN A 106 2.34 8.53 -0.96
CA ASN A 106 1.96 7.70 0.18
C ASN A 106 2.89 6.48 0.31
N THR A 107 2.98 5.93 1.52
CA THR A 107 3.90 4.82 1.84
C THR A 107 3.64 3.55 1.03
N THR A 108 2.38 3.23 0.71
CA THR A 108 2.02 2.02 -0.06
C THR A 108 2.57 2.02 -1.50
N PRO A 109 2.37 3.08 -2.32
CA PRO A 109 3.04 3.20 -3.62
C PRO A 109 4.57 3.10 -3.56
N ILE A 110 5.19 3.68 -2.53
CA ILE A 110 6.65 3.65 -2.36
C ILE A 110 7.13 2.21 -2.15
N VAL A 111 6.50 1.47 -1.23
CA VAL A 111 6.84 0.05 -1.01
C VAL A 111 6.65 -0.76 -2.28
N ALA A 112 5.58 -0.50 -3.05
CA ALA A 112 5.34 -1.17 -4.33
C ALA A 112 6.46 -0.95 -5.36
N MET A 113 7.14 0.20 -5.32
CA MET A 113 8.34 0.47 -6.14
C MET A 113 9.62 -0.17 -5.55
N LEU A 114 9.75 -0.19 -4.22
CA LEU A 114 10.96 -0.63 -3.54
C LEU A 114 11.13 -2.15 -3.53
N VAL A 115 10.04 -2.92 -3.41
CA VAL A 115 10.10 -4.39 -3.43
C VAL A 115 10.79 -4.94 -4.69
N PRO A 116 10.40 -4.56 -5.92
CA PRO A 116 11.10 -5.05 -7.11
C PRO A 116 12.54 -4.52 -7.20
N ALA A 117 12.79 -3.28 -6.78
CA ALA A 117 14.14 -2.71 -6.76
C ALA A 117 15.08 -3.44 -5.78
N ALA A 118 14.57 -3.87 -4.62
CA ALA A 118 15.31 -4.68 -3.65
C ALA A 118 15.60 -6.07 -4.21
N LYS A 119 14.63 -6.73 -4.85
CA LYS A 119 14.85 -8.02 -5.52
C LYS A 119 15.90 -7.94 -6.62
N GLU A 120 15.88 -6.87 -7.42
CA GLU A 120 16.88 -6.65 -8.47
C GLU A 120 18.29 -6.46 -7.89
N LEU A 121 18.41 -5.78 -6.74
CA LEU A 121 19.67 -5.66 -6.02
C LEU A 121 20.19 -6.99 -5.49
N GLU A 122 19.33 -7.80 -4.85
CA GLU A 122 19.68 -9.13 -4.36
C GLU A 122 20.19 -10.03 -5.51
N GLN A 123 19.48 -10.04 -6.63
CA GLN A 123 19.82 -10.86 -7.80
C GLN A 123 21.13 -10.43 -8.47
N ASN A 124 21.39 -9.12 -8.57
CA ASN A 124 22.57 -8.60 -9.26
C ASN A 124 23.84 -8.54 -8.38
N ARG A 125 23.72 -8.49 -7.04
CA ARG A 125 24.88 -8.35 -6.15
C ARG A 125 25.06 -9.48 -5.14
N GLY A 126 24.12 -10.42 -5.02
CA GLY A 126 24.21 -11.52 -4.04
C GLY A 126 24.23 -11.04 -2.58
N ILE A 127 23.84 -9.80 -2.32
CA ILE A 127 23.74 -9.23 -0.98
C ILE A 127 22.33 -9.59 -0.48
N ASN A 128 22.22 -10.63 0.35
CA ASN A 128 20.96 -10.96 1.03
C ASN A 128 20.52 -9.74 1.88
N ALA A 129 19.33 -9.21 1.60
CA ALA A 129 18.75 -8.08 2.32
C ALA A 129 17.98 -8.53 3.58
#